data_AF-A0A538C4Y8-F1
#
_entry.id   AF-A0A538C4Y8-F1
#
_cell.length_a   1.000
_cell.length_b   1.000
_cell.length_c   1.000
_cell.angle_alpha   90.00
_cell.angle_beta   90.00
_cell.angle_gamma   90.00
#
_symmetry.space_group_name_H-M   'P 1'
#
loop_
_entity.id
_entity.type
_entity.pdbx_description
1 polymer ?
#
loop_
_entity_poly.entity_id
_entity_poly.type
_entity_poly.pdbx_seq_one_letter_code
_entity_poly.pdbx_strand_id
1 'polypeptide(L)'
;MATAERTAAAHDGHVPSPPSERRAWMLACALAVLGAGVLVALLTGAVGRSTAPVVRPVTPPAVPAVAPAPLAPTALAGALSSAPSRSAARQAAIVGHRSRAEQARDAQRFIDQTRTHISTAWMEGFYPIYAVAQRTFGVNWLLIASIHRQESAFSTAPGIYHGLNFAHCCGGPMQFNVTNGPISTWQLVADSYIYGARPRSYDHKTPLHPSLYDDFDSIMAAAHLLSVDGAAFALEGAAWNAAYDYYGHDATGVTYADQVLARAISWSQRGFCINCGVDQEMVLAVHAAYGAPVLAALTAEEAARRGAAKRPSPAPKRLRPAAKRLRSGRAPARQG
;
A
#
# COMPACT_ATOMS: atom_id res chain seq x y z
N MET A 1 41.69 4.78 -88.76
CA MET A 1 41.49 6.00 -89.58
C MET A 1 40.01 6.08 -89.94
N ALA A 2 39.27 6.96 -89.26
CA ALA A 2 38.06 7.64 -89.74
C ALA A 2 37.54 8.54 -88.59
N THR A 3 37.60 9.83 -88.84
CA THR A 3 37.14 10.97 -88.04
C THR A 3 35.62 11.15 -88.13
N ALA A 4 34.97 11.55 -87.02
CA ALA A 4 33.68 12.26 -87.01
C ALA A 4 33.57 13.03 -85.68
N GLU A 5 33.87 14.33 -85.68
CA GLU A 5 32.92 15.45 -85.79
C GLU A 5 32.09 15.68 -84.52
N ARG A 6 32.55 16.68 -83.74
CA ARG A 6 31.89 17.28 -82.58
C ARG A 6 30.98 18.41 -83.07
N THR A 7 29.67 18.27 -82.87
CA THR A 7 28.71 19.37 -83.02
C THR A 7 28.44 19.96 -81.64
N ALA A 8 28.85 21.22 -81.43
CA ALA A 8 28.55 21.99 -80.23
C ALA A 8 27.17 22.63 -80.37
N ALA A 9 26.22 22.25 -79.52
CA ALA A 9 24.90 22.89 -79.42
C ALA A 9 24.97 24.04 -78.40
N ALA A 10 24.54 25.22 -78.84
CA ALA A 10 24.46 26.45 -78.03
C ALA A 10 23.45 26.29 -76.89
N HIS A 11 23.85 26.71 -75.68
CA HIS A 11 23.00 26.78 -74.50
C HIS A 11 22.27 28.12 -74.49
N ASP A 12 20.98 28.10 -74.82
CA ASP A 12 20.08 29.25 -74.63
C ASP A 12 19.83 29.47 -73.13
N GLY A 13 20.23 30.65 -72.65
CA GLY A 13 20.03 31.09 -71.27
C GLY A 13 18.55 31.30 -70.96
N HIS A 14 17.96 30.36 -70.23
CA HIS A 14 16.59 30.48 -69.70
C HIS A 14 16.56 31.51 -68.57
N VAL A 15 16.00 32.71 -68.85
CA VAL A 15 15.77 33.73 -67.82
C VAL A 15 14.56 33.31 -66.98
N PRO A 16 14.70 33.09 -65.66
CA PRO A 16 13.58 32.69 -64.81
C PRO A 16 12.54 33.82 -64.76
N SER A 17 11.28 33.47 -65.01
CA SER A 17 10.17 34.40 -64.88
C SER A 17 9.99 34.79 -63.40
N PRO A 18 9.74 36.08 -63.08
CA PRO A 18 9.53 36.51 -61.70
C PRO A 18 8.30 35.80 -61.10
N PRO A 19 8.36 35.39 -59.82
CA PRO A 19 7.25 34.69 -59.17
C PRO A 19 6.00 35.57 -59.18
N SER A 20 4.87 35.00 -59.59
CA SER A 20 3.60 35.72 -59.69
C SER A 20 3.12 36.17 -58.30
N GLU A 21 3.11 37.48 -58.05
CA GLU A 21 2.60 38.10 -56.80
C GLU A 21 1.15 37.68 -56.47
N ARG A 22 0.38 37.31 -57.50
CA ARG A 22 -1.01 36.81 -57.37
C ARG A 22 -1.12 35.60 -56.45
N ARG A 23 -0.11 34.70 -56.43
CA ARG A 23 -0.13 33.51 -55.55
C ARG A 23 0.05 33.90 -54.08
N ALA A 24 0.91 34.87 -53.80
CA ALA A 24 1.13 35.36 -52.44
C ALA A 24 -0.13 36.03 -51.88
N TRP A 25 -0.80 36.86 -52.68
CA TRP A 25 -2.05 37.51 -52.29
C TRP A 25 -3.19 36.52 -52.05
N MET A 26 -3.34 35.49 -52.89
CA MET A 26 -4.36 34.46 -52.67
C MET A 26 -4.12 33.67 -51.38
N LEU A 27 -2.87 33.35 -51.06
CA LEU A 27 -2.52 32.64 -49.81
C LEU A 27 -2.84 33.50 -48.58
N ALA A 28 -2.49 34.78 -48.61
CA ALA A 28 -2.76 35.71 -47.52
C ALA A 28 -4.27 35.84 -47.25
N CYS A 29 -5.09 35.97 -48.30
CA CYS A 29 -6.54 36.01 -48.17
C CYS A 29 -7.12 34.71 -47.59
N ALA A 30 -6.63 33.55 -48.02
CA ALA A 30 -7.09 32.25 -47.50
C ALA A 30 -6.80 32.10 -45.99
N LEU A 31 -5.61 32.51 -45.55
CA LEU A 31 -5.22 32.48 -44.13
C LEU A 31 -6.06 33.46 -43.30
N ALA A 32 -6.35 34.65 -43.82
CA ALA A 32 -7.20 35.63 -43.14
C ALA A 32 -8.63 35.11 -42.93
N VAL A 33 -9.21 34.46 -43.94
CA VAL A 33 -10.55 33.85 -43.84
C VAL A 33 -10.57 32.70 -42.82
N LEU A 34 -9.56 31.84 -42.83
CA LEU A 34 -9.42 30.77 -41.84
C LEU A 34 -9.31 31.32 -40.40
N GLY A 35 -8.48 32.34 -40.20
CA GLY A 35 -8.31 32.98 -38.89
C GLY A 35 -9.61 33.62 -38.40
N ALA A 36 -10.32 34.34 -39.26
CA ALA A 36 -11.62 34.92 -38.93
C ALA A 36 -12.66 33.85 -38.57
N GLY A 37 -12.68 32.72 -39.29
CA GLY A 37 -13.56 31.60 -39.00
C GLY A 37 -13.31 30.99 -37.61
N VAL A 38 -12.04 30.75 -37.25
CA VAL A 38 -11.67 30.25 -35.91
C VAL A 38 -12.06 31.25 -34.82
N LEU A 39 -11.81 32.54 -35.04
CA LEU A 39 -12.16 33.58 -34.08
C LEU A 39 -13.68 33.67 -33.85
N VAL A 40 -14.48 33.63 -34.92
CA VAL A 40 -15.95 33.59 -34.83
C VAL A 40 -16.41 32.34 -34.07
N ALA A 41 -15.82 31.17 -34.33
CA ALA A 41 -16.16 29.92 -33.65
C ALA A 41 -15.84 29.95 -32.14
N LEU A 42 -14.76 30.64 -31.74
CA LEU A 42 -14.41 30.87 -30.34
C LEU A 42 -15.37 31.88 -29.67
N LEU A 43 -15.63 33.03 -30.31
CA LEU A 43 -16.49 34.09 -29.76
C LEU A 43 -17.96 33.66 -29.63
N THR A 44 -18.42 32.78 -30.52
CA THR A 44 -19.79 32.22 -30.47
C THR A 44 -19.91 31.01 -29.52
N GLY A 45 -18.79 30.56 -28.93
CA GLY A 45 -18.78 29.39 -28.05
C GLY A 45 -19.06 28.06 -28.75
N ALA A 46 -18.99 28.02 -30.08
CA ALA A 46 -19.11 26.79 -30.87
C ALA A 46 -17.92 25.85 -30.61
N VAL A 47 -16.74 26.41 -30.34
CA VAL A 47 -15.56 25.69 -29.86
C VAL A 47 -15.42 25.95 -28.36
N GLY A 48 -15.93 25.05 -27.53
CA GLY A 48 -15.83 25.17 -26.07
C GLY A 48 -16.99 24.59 -25.27
N ARG A 49 -18.16 24.37 -25.90
CA ARG A 49 -19.23 23.55 -25.32
C ARG A 49 -18.93 22.06 -25.46
N SER A 50 -17.77 21.63 -24.99
CA SER A 50 -17.66 20.27 -24.49
C SER A 50 -18.62 20.23 -23.31
N THR A 51 -19.77 19.58 -23.49
CA THR A 51 -20.58 19.14 -22.35
C THR A 51 -19.66 18.24 -21.54
N ALA A 52 -18.95 18.82 -20.57
CA ALA A 52 -18.20 18.06 -19.60
C ALA A 52 -19.20 17.03 -19.08
N PRO A 53 -18.93 15.72 -19.23
CA PRO A 53 -19.84 14.72 -18.74
C PRO A 53 -20.14 15.08 -17.29
N VAL A 54 -21.41 15.24 -16.95
CA VAL A 54 -21.83 15.47 -15.57
C VAL A 54 -21.34 14.26 -14.80
N VAL A 55 -20.20 14.39 -14.14
CA VAL A 55 -19.63 13.36 -13.28
C VAL A 55 -20.62 13.22 -12.14
N ARG A 56 -21.44 12.18 -12.19
CA ARG A 56 -22.35 11.88 -11.08
C ARG A 56 -21.47 11.55 -9.87
N PRO A 57 -21.71 12.18 -8.71
CA PRO A 57 -20.97 11.85 -7.50
C PRO A 57 -21.13 10.36 -7.22
N VAL A 58 -20.01 9.67 -7.01
CA VAL A 58 -20.03 8.24 -6.66
C VAL A 58 -20.39 8.16 -5.18
N THR A 59 -21.50 7.51 -4.87
CA THR A 59 -21.91 7.34 -3.47
C THR A 59 -20.95 6.41 -2.73
N PRO A 60 -20.54 6.74 -1.50
CA PRO A 60 -19.74 5.84 -0.68
C PRO A 60 -20.44 4.48 -0.51
N PRO A 61 -19.68 3.37 -0.35
CA PRO A 61 -20.28 2.09 -0.01
C PRO A 61 -21.07 2.21 1.30
N ALA A 62 -22.16 1.44 1.41
CA ALA A 62 -22.94 1.41 2.64
C ALA A 62 -22.04 1.04 3.83
N VAL A 63 -22.05 1.91 4.84
CA VAL A 63 -21.41 1.63 6.13
C VAL A 63 -22.39 0.74 6.90
N PRO A 64 -22.01 -0.50 7.25
CA PRO A 64 -22.86 -1.31 8.11
C PRO A 64 -23.03 -0.56 9.43
N ALA A 65 -24.27 -0.37 9.87
CA ALA A 65 -24.56 0.30 11.12
C ALA A 65 -23.88 -0.47 12.25
N VAL A 66 -22.87 0.13 12.87
CA VAL A 66 -22.27 -0.39 14.08
C VAL A 66 -23.27 -0.12 15.19
N ALA A 67 -23.90 -1.17 15.74
CA ALA A 67 -24.70 -1.01 16.93
C ALA A 67 -23.81 -0.33 17.99
N PRO A 68 -24.29 0.73 18.67
CA PRO A 68 -23.48 1.40 19.68
C PRO A 68 -23.08 0.34 20.71
N ALA A 69 -21.78 0.05 20.77
CA ALA A 69 -21.24 -0.87 21.76
C ALA A 69 -21.65 -0.31 23.13
N PRO A 70 -22.21 -1.12 24.04
CA PRO A 70 -22.54 -0.66 25.37
C PRO A 70 -21.25 -0.16 26.04
N LEU A 71 -21.18 1.15 26.24
CA LEU A 71 -20.11 1.83 26.98
C LEU A 71 -20.25 1.47 28.46
N ALA A 72 -19.86 0.25 28.82
CA ALA A 72 -19.63 -0.13 30.20
C ALA A 72 -18.51 -1.17 30.23
N PRO A 73 -17.29 -0.78 30.66
CA PRO A 73 -16.29 -1.75 31.05
C PRO A 73 -16.74 -2.37 32.37
N THR A 74 -17.68 -3.31 32.32
CA THR A 74 -17.80 -4.26 33.42
C THR A 74 -16.55 -5.09 33.32
N ALA A 75 -15.62 -4.86 34.25
CA ALA A 75 -14.35 -5.56 34.33
C ALA A 75 -14.59 -7.07 34.44
N LEU A 76 -14.70 -7.75 33.29
CA LEU A 76 -14.64 -9.20 33.18
C LEU A 76 -13.17 -9.59 33.33
N ALA A 77 -12.67 -9.49 34.55
CA ALA A 77 -11.38 -9.99 34.99
C ALA A 77 -11.30 -11.54 34.98
N GLY A 78 -12.07 -12.24 34.14
CA GLY A 78 -12.36 -13.67 34.33
C GLY A 78 -12.34 -14.57 33.11
N ALA A 79 -12.11 -14.10 31.87
CA ALA A 79 -12.27 -14.97 30.70
C ALA A 79 -11.23 -14.80 29.58
N LEU A 80 -10.03 -14.30 29.88
CA LEU A 80 -8.85 -14.52 29.01
C LEU A 80 -8.10 -15.79 29.45
N SER A 81 -8.83 -16.90 29.64
CA SER A 81 -8.25 -18.22 29.42
C SER A 81 -8.27 -18.47 27.91
N SER A 82 -7.46 -17.70 27.19
CA SER A 82 -7.18 -17.95 25.79
C SER A 82 -6.43 -19.27 25.73
N ALA A 83 -7.12 -20.32 25.29
CA ALA A 83 -6.49 -21.54 24.84
C ALA A 83 -5.34 -21.15 23.89
N PRO A 84 -4.15 -21.76 24.01
CA PRO A 84 -3.04 -21.44 23.12
C PRO A 84 -3.48 -21.76 21.70
N SER A 85 -3.68 -20.71 20.89
CA SER A 85 -3.85 -20.85 19.46
C SER A 85 -2.63 -21.60 18.94
N ARG A 86 -2.82 -22.87 18.60
CA ARG A 86 -1.76 -23.80 18.15
C ARG A 86 -1.18 -23.40 16.77
N SER A 87 -1.54 -22.24 16.23
CA SER A 87 -1.00 -21.70 14.99
C SER A 87 0.14 -20.69 15.17
N ALA A 88 0.59 -20.45 16.42
CA ALA A 88 1.76 -19.58 16.70
C ALA A 88 3.12 -20.23 16.33
N ALA A 89 3.13 -21.49 15.89
CA ALA A 89 4.35 -22.18 15.46
C ALA A 89 4.59 -21.97 13.96
N ARG A 90 5.28 -20.87 13.59
CA ARG A 90 6.13 -20.64 12.38
C ARG A 90 5.94 -19.33 11.61
N GLN A 91 5.26 -18.32 12.13
CA GLN A 91 5.52 -16.97 11.62
C GLN A 91 6.81 -16.48 12.27
N ALA A 92 7.95 -16.79 11.61
CA ALA A 92 9.21 -16.13 11.89
C ALA A 92 8.93 -14.62 11.89
N ALA A 93 9.28 -13.92 12.97
CA ALA A 93 9.08 -12.48 13.07
C ALA A 93 9.62 -11.82 11.80
N ILE A 94 8.72 -11.40 10.92
CA ILE A 94 8.99 -10.98 9.53
C ILE A 94 9.78 -9.66 9.52
N VAL A 95 9.91 -8.99 10.67
CA VAL A 95 10.64 -7.75 10.82
C VAL A 95 11.73 -7.98 11.87
N GLY A 96 13.00 -7.79 11.49
CA GLY A 96 14.09 -7.74 12.48
C GLY A 96 13.82 -6.67 13.54
N HIS A 97 14.42 -6.82 14.73
CA HIS A 97 14.27 -5.83 15.81
C HIS A 97 14.73 -4.44 15.34
N ARG A 98 13.78 -3.58 14.99
CA ARG A 98 14.06 -2.18 14.64
C ARG A 98 14.57 -1.45 15.87
N SER A 99 15.59 -0.62 15.69
CA SER A 99 16.07 0.25 16.76
C SER A 99 15.00 1.28 17.15
N ARG A 100 15.03 1.77 18.39
CA ARG A 100 14.08 2.81 18.85
C ARG A 100 14.14 4.08 18.00
N ALA A 101 15.31 4.42 17.47
CA ALA A 101 15.50 5.58 16.59
C ALA A 101 14.86 5.39 15.21
N GLU A 102 14.76 4.16 14.72
CA GLU A 102 14.01 3.84 13.49
C GLU A 102 12.51 3.88 13.76
N GLN A 103 12.06 3.27 14.86
CA GLN A 103 10.64 3.32 15.27
C GLN A 103 10.14 4.75 15.43
N ALA A 104 10.92 5.64 16.05
CA ALA A 104 10.56 7.06 16.18
C ALA A 104 10.46 7.79 14.83
N ARG A 105 11.35 7.46 13.87
CA ARG A 105 11.30 8.01 12.51
C ARG A 105 10.12 7.47 11.71
N ASP A 106 9.77 6.20 11.90
CA ASP A 106 8.58 5.58 11.32
C ASP A 106 7.31 6.23 11.85
N ALA A 107 7.21 6.39 13.17
CA ALA A 107 6.10 7.08 13.81
C ALA A 107 5.90 8.52 13.28
N GLN A 108 6.99 9.28 13.10
CA GLN A 108 6.91 10.62 12.54
C GLN A 108 6.42 10.63 11.08
N ARG A 109 6.87 9.68 10.26
CA ARG A 109 6.41 9.57 8.86
C ARG A 109 4.93 9.28 8.75
N PHE A 110 4.39 8.46 9.65
CA PHE A 110 2.95 8.21 9.71
C PHE A 110 2.16 9.49 9.97
N ILE A 111 2.65 10.32 10.89
CA ILE A 111 2.04 11.64 11.14
C ILE A 111 2.10 12.49 9.86
N ASP A 112 3.25 12.55 9.19
CA ASP A 112 3.43 13.40 8.01
C ASP A 112 2.58 12.93 6.81
N GLN A 113 2.46 11.63 6.56
CA GLN A 113 1.59 11.08 5.50
C GLN A 113 0.12 11.44 5.72
N THR A 114 -0.34 11.51 6.96
CA THR A 114 -1.73 11.93 7.28
C THR A 114 -1.99 13.41 7.06
N ARG A 115 -0.95 14.23 6.78
CA ARG A 115 -1.10 15.67 6.48
C ARG A 115 -1.26 15.95 4.99
N THR A 116 -0.97 14.99 4.12
CA THR A 116 -1.20 15.14 2.68
C THR A 116 -2.68 15.38 2.44
N HIS A 117 -3.02 16.53 1.87
CA HIS A 117 -4.38 16.86 1.47
C HIS A 117 -4.73 16.09 0.21
N ILE A 118 -5.87 15.40 0.23
CA ILE A 118 -6.36 14.59 -0.88
C ILE A 118 -7.68 15.15 -1.37
N SER A 119 -7.85 15.24 -2.68
CA SER A 119 -9.12 15.70 -3.25
C SER A 119 -10.21 14.64 -3.00
N THR A 120 -11.44 15.10 -2.75
CA THR A 120 -12.58 14.20 -2.56
C THR A 120 -12.80 13.33 -3.81
N ALA A 121 -12.74 13.94 -5.01
CA ALA A 121 -12.92 13.23 -6.28
C ALA A 121 -11.92 12.09 -6.49
N TRP A 122 -10.66 12.27 -6.07
CA TRP A 122 -9.65 11.21 -6.14
C TRP A 122 -10.05 10.00 -5.30
N MET A 123 -10.44 10.24 -4.05
CA MET A 123 -10.80 9.15 -3.14
C MET A 123 -12.10 8.45 -3.53
N GLU A 124 -13.07 9.20 -4.06
CA GLU A 124 -14.30 8.62 -4.62
C GLU A 124 -14.01 7.60 -5.74
N GLY A 125 -12.86 7.73 -6.44
CA GLY A 125 -12.37 6.74 -7.39
C GLY A 125 -12.15 5.34 -6.80
N PHE A 126 -11.91 5.23 -5.49
CA PHE A 126 -11.71 3.94 -4.80
C PHE A 126 -13.01 3.31 -4.27
N TYR A 127 -14.12 4.06 -4.17
CA TYR A 127 -15.38 3.51 -3.65
C TYR A 127 -15.86 2.23 -4.35
N PRO A 128 -15.77 2.10 -5.69
CA PRO A 128 -16.13 0.86 -6.36
C PRO A 128 -15.26 -0.34 -5.93
N ILE A 129 -13.96 -0.11 -5.71
CA ILE A 129 -13.01 -1.14 -5.26
C ILE A 129 -13.35 -1.56 -3.83
N TYR A 130 -13.52 -0.60 -2.92
CA TYR A 130 -13.92 -0.84 -1.54
C TYR A 130 -15.23 -1.61 -1.42
N ALA A 131 -16.21 -1.27 -2.27
CA ALA A 131 -17.49 -1.97 -2.29
C ALA A 131 -17.33 -3.44 -2.72
N VAL A 132 -16.44 -3.74 -3.67
CA VAL A 132 -16.14 -5.12 -4.09
C VAL A 132 -15.41 -5.86 -2.96
N ALA A 133 -14.33 -5.29 -2.43
CA ALA A 133 -13.53 -5.88 -1.36
C ALA A 133 -14.37 -6.20 -0.11
N GLN A 134 -15.20 -5.26 0.33
CA GLN A 134 -16.11 -5.46 1.46
C GLN A 134 -17.09 -6.61 1.22
N ARG A 135 -17.71 -6.68 0.04
CA ARG A 135 -18.67 -7.76 -0.26
C ARG A 135 -18.00 -9.12 -0.40
N THR A 136 -16.79 -9.16 -0.97
CA THR A 136 -16.05 -10.39 -1.20
C THR A 136 -15.51 -10.98 0.10
N PHE A 137 -14.98 -10.15 1.00
CA PHE A 137 -14.25 -10.63 2.19
C PHE A 137 -14.95 -10.34 3.52
N GLY A 138 -16.09 -9.66 3.51
CA GLY A 138 -16.86 -9.36 4.73
C GLY A 138 -16.17 -8.38 5.69
N VAL A 139 -15.16 -7.65 5.22
CA VAL A 139 -14.41 -6.67 6.02
C VAL A 139 -15.02 -5.28 5.84
N ASN A 140 -15.15 -4.53 6.93
CA ASN A 140 -15.64 -3.15 6.88
C ASN A 140 -14.76 -2.28 5.95
N TRP A 141 -15.38 -1.66 4.94
CA TRP A 141 -14.63 -0.86 3.97
C TRP A 141 -13.92 0.35 4.59
N LEU A 142 -14.42 0.88 5.72
CA LEU A 142 -13.77 1.98 6.44
C LEU A 142 -12.45 1.54 7.08
N LEU A 143 -12.33 0.27 7.50
CA LEU A 143 -11.07 -0.29 7.99
C LEU A 143 -10.05 -0.35 6.85
N ILE A 144 -10.46 -0.89 5.70
CA ILE A 144 -9.63 -0.98 4.49
C ILE A 144 -9.19 0.42 4.03
N ALA A 145 -10.12 1.37 3.98
CA ALA A 145 -9.82 2.76 3.63
C ALA A 145 -8.88 3.43 4.65
N SER A 146 -9.01 3.10 5.93
CA SER A 146 -8.14 3.64 6.97
C SER A 146 -6.71 3.15 6.83
N ILE A 147 -6.51 1.87 6.51
CA ILE A 147 -5.20 1.30 6.16
C ILE A 147 -4.68 1.96 4.90
N HIS A 148 -5.49 2.10 3.85
CA HIS A 148 -5.07 2.75 2.60
C HIS A 148 -4.59 4.20 2.83
N ARG A 149 -5.28 4.95 3.70
CA ARG A 149 -4.82 6.28 4.14
C ARG A 149 -3.49 6.21 4.86
N GLN A 150 -3.32 5.24 5.76
CA GLN A 150 -2.14 5.11 6.60
C GLN A 150 -0.90 4.71 5.81
N GLU A 151 -1.04 3.81 4.84
CA GLU A 151 0.07 3.26 4.08
C GLU A 151 0.60 4.23 3.02
N SER A 152 -0.31 4.89 2.29
CA SER A 152 0.04 5.57 1.05
C SER A 152 -0.69 6.88 0.82
N ALA A 153 -1.42 7.37 1.82
CA ALA A 153 -2.31 8.51 1.67
C ALA A 153 -3.26 8.31 0.47
N PHE A 154 -3.95 7.16 0.42
CA PHE A 154 -4.81 6.76 -0.71
C PHE A 154 -4.07 6.82 -2.05
N SER A 155 -2.91 6.17 -2.14
CA SER A 155 -2.05 6.15 -3.33
C SER A 155 -1.58 7.52 -3.85
N THR A 156 -1.51 8.55 -2.99
CA THR A 156 -0.95 9.86 -3.36
C THR A 156 0.50 10.03 -2.92
N ALA A 157 1.02 9.12 -2.07
CA ALA A 157 2.39 9.18 -1.62
C ALA A 157 3.40 9.05 -2.79
N PRO A 158 4.48 9.86 -2.81
CA PRO A 158 5.53 9.72 -3.81
C PRO A 158 6.12 8.31 -3.83
N GLY A 159 6.33 7.75 -5.02
CA GLY A 159 6.93 6.43 -5.19
C GLY A 159 5.96 5.25 -5.06
N ILE A 160 4.67 5.46 -4.80
CA ILE A 160 3.76 4.35 -4.46
C ILE A 160 3.62 3.28 -5.55
N TYR A 161 3.75 3.68 -6.83
CA TYR A 161 3.58 2.80 -7.99
C TYR A 161 4.91 2.29 -8.58
N HIS A 162 6.03 2.48 -7.90
CA HIS A 162 7.31 1.98 -8.38
C HIS A 162 8.31 1.73 -7.25
N GLY A 163 9.00 0.60 -7.34
CA GLY A 163 10.03 0.24 -6.37
C GLY A 163 9.44 -0.04 -4.99
N LEU A 164 10.33 -0.02 -4.00
CA LEU A 164 10.00 -0.30 -2.61
C LEU A 164 10.14 0.98 -1.79
N ASN A 165 9.42 1.05 -0.67
CA ASN A 165 9.56 2.11 0.29
C ASN A 165 10.98 2.15 0.89
N PHE A 166 11.22 3.12 1.77
CA PHE A 166 12.52 3.33 2.42
C PHE A 166 13.08 2.10 3.15
N ALA A 167 12.23 1.15 3.56
CA ALA A 167 12.65 -0.07 4.23
C ALA A 167 13.09 -1.16 3.24
N HIS A 168 13.02 -0.88 1.93
CA HIS A 168 13.32 -1.79 0.83
C HIS A 168 12.59 -3.13 0.96
N CYS A 169 11.39 -3.13 1.56
CA CYS A 169 10.60 -4.32 1.77
C CYS A 169 9.26 -4.32 1.08
N CYS A 170 8.70 -3.12 0.89
CA CYS A 170 7.26 -2.98 0.84
C CYS A 170 6.86 -1.98 -0.24
N GLY A 171 5.84 -2.28 -1.05
CA GLY A 171 5.45 -1.43 -2.18
C GLY A 171 3.96 -1.47 -2.48
N GLY A 172 3.55 -0.64 -3.43
CA GLY A 172 2.16 -0.55 -3.86
C GLY A 172 1.24 0.20 -2.90
N PRO A 173 -0.01 0.48 -3.31
CA PRO A 173 -1.03 1.23 -2.57
C PRO A 173 -1.22 0.82 -1.12
N MET A 174 -1.12 -0.48 -0.85
CA MET A 174 -1.32 -1.09 0.46
C MET A 174 0.00 -1.52 1.13
N GLN A 175 1.14 -1.12 0.55
CA GLN A 175 2.48 -1.30 1.12
C GLN A 175 2.83 -2.74 1.52
N PHE A 176 2.47 -3.73 0.70
CA PHE A 176 2.76 -5.13 1.03
C PHE A 176 4.24 -5.47 1.01
N ASN A 177 4.64 -6.30 1.95
CA ASN A 177 5.97 -6.91 1.99
C ASN A 177 6.21 -7.87 0.82
N VAL A 178 7.35 -7.73 0.15
CA VAL A 178 7.81 -8.61 -0.94
C VAL A 178 9.21 -9.20 -0.75
N THR A 179 9.95 -8.83 0.31
CA THR A 179 11.36 -9.24 0.47
C THR A 179 11.69 -10.04 1.73
N ASN A 180 10.83 -10.08 2.76
CA ASN A 180 11.18 -10.66 4.07
C ASN A 180 11.01 -12.20 4.13
N GLY A 181 11.57 -12.88 3.13
CA GLY A 181 11.63 -14.34 3.02
C GLY A 181 10.43 -14.98 2.31
N PRO A 182 10.59 -16.20 1.80
CA PRO A 182 9.47 -16.99 1.28
C PRO A 182 8.67 -17.58 2.46
N ILE A 183 7.34 -17.47 2.49
CA ILE A 183 6.46 -16.77 1.54
C ILE A 183 6.27 -15.32 2.02
N SER A 184 6.47 -14.32 1.13
CA SER A 184 6.23 -12.92 1.49
C SER A 184 4.73 -12.65 1.68
N THR A 185 4.36 -11.59 2.39
CA THR A 185 2.95 -11.25 2.59
C THR A 185 2.22 -11.11 1.25
N TRP A 186 2.82 -10.40 0.28
CA TRP A 186 2.23 -10.29 -1.06
C TRP A 186 2.01 -11.66 -1.71
N GLN A 187 2.97 -12.57 -1.65
CA GLN A 187 2.83 -13.91 -2.25
C GLN A 187 1.68 -14.74 -1.63
N LEU A 188 1.32 -14.49 -0.36
CA LEU A 188 0.20 -15.16 0.29
C LEU A 188 -1.17 -14.70 -0.24
N VAL A 189 -1.28 -13.41 -0.64
CA VAL A 189 -2.57 -12.78 -0.96
C VAL A 189 -2.64 -12.16 -2.36
N ALA A 190 -1.61 -12.29 -3.19
CA ALA A 190 -1.56 -11.68 -4.53
C ALA A 190 -2.76 -12.06 -5.41
N ASP A 191 -3.21 -13.31 -5.35
CA ASP A 191 -4.32 -13.81 -6.17
C ASP A 191 -5.71 -13.39 -5.68
N SER A 192 -5.82 -12.56 -4.64
CA SER A 192 -7.12 -12.16 -4.07
C SER A 192 -8.04 -11.43 -5.05
N TYR A 193 -7.46 -10.84 -6.10
CA TYR A 193 -8.20 -10.16 -7.17
C TYR A 193 -9.19 -11.09 -7.91
N ILE A 194 -8.96 -12.41 -7.92
CA ILE A 194 -9.83 -13.37 -8.62
C ILE A 194 -11.20 -13.54 -7.98
N TYR A 195 -11.35 -13.18 -6.70
CA TYR A 195 -12.59 -13.38 -5.93
C TYR A 195 -13.60 -12.23 -6.07
N GLY A 196 -13.25 -11.15 -6.78
CA GLY A 196 -14.11 -9.98 -6.94
C GLY A 196 -14.22 -9.53 -8.39
N ALA A 197 -15.37 -8.96 -8.75
CA ALA A 197 -15.55 -8.35 -10.06
C ALA A 197 -14.81 -7.00 -10.12
N ARG A 198 -13.75 -6.93 -10.91
CA ARG A 198 -12.95 -5.71 -11.10
C ARG A 198 -13.81 -4.56 -11.66
N PRO A 199 -13.83 -3.37 -11.02
CA PRO A 199 -14.55 -2.21 -11.54
C PRO A 199 -14.08 -1.81 -12.95
N ARG A 200 -15.00 -1.26 -13.75
CA ARG A 200 -14.70 -0.86 -15.14
C ARG A 200 -13.66 0.26 -15.20
N SER A 201 -13.73 1.19 -14.26
CA SER A 201 -12.86 2.36 -14.16
C SER A 201 -12.46 2.60 -12.71
N TYR A 202 -11.17 2.83 -12.51
CA TYR A 202 -10.54 3.35 -11.30
C TYR A 202 -9.11 3.78 -11.69
N ASP A 203 -8.44 4.53 -10.82
CA ASP A 203 -7.09 5.03 -11.09
C ASP A 203 -6.04 3.89 -11.08
N HIS A 204 -4.88 4.12 -11.70
CA HIS A 204 -3.71 3.22 -11.69
C HIS A 204 -3.97 1.73 -12.01
N LYS A 205 -4.91 1.50 -12.92
CA LYS A 205 -5.19 0.19 -13.51
C LYS A 205 -3.96 -0.35 -14.28
N THR A 206 -3.45 -1.51 -13.91
CA THR A 206 -2.41 -2.23 -14.66
C THR A 206 -3.03 -3.22 -15.67
N PRO A 207 -2.32 -3.57 -16.76
CA PRO A 207 -2.77 -4.56 -17.72
C PRO A 207 -2.50 -6.01 -17.31
N LEU A 208 -1.50 -6.24 -16.44
CA LEU A 208 -1.10 -7.57 -15.97
C LEU A 208 -1.47 -7.74 -14.49
N HIS A 209 -1.91 -8.95 -14.15
CA HIS A 209 -2.39 -9.35 -12.82
C HIS A 209 -1.78 -10.69 -12.39
N PRO A 210 -1.53 -10.90 -11.09
CA PRO A 210 -1.64 -9.90 -10.02
C PRO A 210 -0.53 -8.85 -10.11
N SER A 211 -0.83 -7.61 -9.73
CA SER A 211 0.11 -6.50 -9.68
C SER A 211 0.06 -5.80 -8.32
N LEU A 212 1.19 -5.76 -7.63
CA LEU A 212 1.34 -5.01 -6.38
C LEU A 212 1.00 -3.52 -6.56
N TYR A 213 1.22 -2.97 -7.75
CA TYR A 213 1.01 -1.55 -8.04
C TYR A 213 -0.37 -1.25 -8.64
N ASP A 214 -1.27 -2.23 -8.75
CA ASP A 214 -2.66 -1.99 -9.13
C ASP A 214 -3.51 -1.75 -7.87
N ASP A 215 -4.27 -0.66 -7.84
CA ASP A 215 -5.12 -0.32 -6.70
C ASP A 215 -6.16 -1.41 -6.39
N PHE A 216 -6.77 -2.03 -7.40
CA PHE A 216 -7.74 -3.11 -7.19
C PHE A 216 -7.07 -4.33 -6.59
N ASP A 217 -5.96 -4.80 -7.17
CA ASP A 217 -5.29 -6.01 -6.69
C ASP A 217 -4.77 -5.83 -5.25
N SER A 218 -4.13 -4.69 -4.98
CA SER A 218 -3.62 -4.37 -3.64
C SER A 218 -4.75 -4.23 -2.61
N ILE A 219 -5.84 -3.53 -2.92
CA ILE A 219 -6.96 -3.37 -1.97
C ILE A 219 -7.68 -4.70 -1.74
N MET A 220 -7.85 -5.53 -2.78
CA MET A 220 -8.43 -6.87 -2.65
C MET A 220 -7.53 -7.79 -1.80
N ALA A 221 -6.22 -7.75 -2.01
CA ALA A 221 -5.25 -8.48 -1.20
C ALA A 221 -5.30 -8.05 0.28
N ALA A 222 -5.45 -6.76 0.56
CA ALA A 222 -5.51 -6.25 1.93
C ALA A 222 -6.80 -6.70 2.62
N ALA A 223 -7.93 -6.63 1.92
CA ALA A 223 -9.20 -7.11 2.45
C ALA A 223 -9.18 -8.62 2.73
N HIS A 224 -8.54 -9.42 1.86
CA HIS A 224 -8.38 -10.85 2.10
C HIS A 224 -7.51 -11.14 3.33
N LEU A 225 -6.36 -10.46 3.46
CA LEU A 225 -5.48 -10.59 4.62
C LEU A 225 -6.23 -10.29 5.92
N LEU A 226 -6.90 -9.13 5.99
CA LEU A 226 -7.68 -8.72 7.15
C LEU A 226 -8.79 -9.73 7.49
N SER A 227 -9.45 -10.30 6.48
CA SER A 227 -10.51 -11.30 6.67
C SER A 227 -9.97 -12.61 7.26
N VAL A 228 -8.82 -13.09 6.76
CA VAL A 228 -8.14 -14.28 7.30
C VAL A 228 -7.70 -14.05 8.74
N ASP A 229 -7.29 -12.82 9.08
CA ASP A 229 -6.93 -12.42 10.45
C ASP A 229 -8.16 -12.12 11.34
N GLY A 230 -9.37 -12.36 10.82
CA GLY A 230 -10.62 -12.34 11.58
C GLY A 230 -11.34 -10.99 11.60
N ALA A 231 -10.88 -9.99 10.86
CA ALA A 231 -11.65 -8.75 10.70
C ALA A 231 -12.97 -9.04 9.99
N ALA A 232 -14.02 -8.34 10.44
CA ALA A 232 -15.36 -8.44 9.89
C ALA A 232 -15.93 -7.03 9.64
N PHE A 233 -17.25 -6.94 9.47
CA PHE A 233 -17.95 -5.65 9.39
C PHE A 233 -17.90 -4.84 10.70
N ALA A 234 -17.76 -5.51 11.85
CA ALA A 234 -17.65 -4.87 13.14
C ALA A 234 -16.26 -4.24 13.34
N LEU A 235 -16.24 -2.97 13.76
CA LEU A 235 -15.02 -2.22 14.08
C LEU A 235 -14.66 -2.38 15.56
N GLU A 236 -14.28 -3.61 15.94
CA GLU A 236 -14.01 -4.01 17.32
C GLU A 236 -12.63 -4.69 17.47
N GLY A 237 -12.41 -5.41 18.57
CA GLY A 237 -11.12 -6.04 18.88
C GLY A 237 -10.57 -6.96 17.79
N ALA A 238 -11.42 -7.67 17.03
CA ALA A 238 -10.98 -8.47 15.89
C ALA A 238 -10.41 -7.61 14.75
N ALA A 239 -11.04 -6.46 14.47
CA ALA A 239 -10.51 -5.49 13.51
C ALA A 239 -9.19 -4.84 14.00
N TRP A 240 -9.08 -4.61 15.31
CA TRP A 240 -7.84 -4.12 15.92
C TRP A 240 -6.71 -5.14 15.75
N ASN A 241 -6.95 -6.42 16.10
CA ASN A 241 -5.96 -7.49 15.96
C ASN A 241 -5.51 -7.65 14.50
N ALA A 242 -6.46 -7.67 13.56
CA ALA A 242 -6.11 -7.76 12.14
C ALA A 242 -5.26 -6.56 11.66
N ALA A 243 -5.55 -5.34 12.13
CA ALA A 243 -4.71 -4.17 11.80
C ALA A 243 -3.32 -4.23 12.46
N TYR A 244 -3.22 -4.81 13.67
CA TYR A 244 -1.95 -5.04 14.36
C TYR A 244 -1.10 -6.08 13.61
N ASP A 245 -1.72 -7.18 13.20
CA ASP A 245 -1.08 -8.26 12.44
C ASP A 245 -0.68 -7.80 11.03
N TYR A 246 -1.49 -6.95 10.40
CA TYR A 246 -1.20 -6.31 9.12
C TYR A 246 0.13 -5.55 9.13
N TYR A 247 0.39 -4.78 10.19
CA TYR A 247 1.60 -3.97 10.31
C TYR A 247 2.79 -4.78 10.85
N GLY A 248 2.57 -5.49 11.96
CA GLY A 248 3.59 -6.26 12.67
C GLY A 248 3.53 -6.08 14.19
N HIS A 249 4.05 -7.07 14.91
CA HIS A 249 3.86 -7.21 16.36
C HIS A 249 4.90 -6.46 17.22
N ASP A 250 4.89 -5.14 17.16
CA ASP A 250 5.70 -4.28 18.04
C ASP A 250 4.92 -3.06 18.56
N ALA A 251 5.59 -2.21 19.35
CA ALA A 251 4.95 -1.01 19.90
C ALA A 251 4.47 0.00 18.82
N THR A 252 5.14 0.00 17.65
CA THR A 252 4.71 0.80 16.50
C THR A 252 3.45 0.20 15.89
N GLY A 253 3.37 -1.13 15.79
CA GLY A 253 2.16 -1.85 15.39
C GLY A 253 0.97 -1.56 16.29
N VAL A 254 1.16 -1.49 17.62
CA VAL A 254 0.09 -1.08 18.55
C VAL A 254 -0.42 0.31 18.19
N THR A 255 0.49 1.28 18.02
CA THR A 255 0.13 2.67 17.66
C THR A 255 -0.59 2.73 16.31
N TYR A 256 -0.12 1.95 15.34
CA TYR A 256 -0.72 1.84 14.02
C TYR A 256 -2.16 1.33 14.10
N ALA A 257 -2.38 0.20 14.79
CA ALA A 257 -3.69 -0.42 14.94
C ALA A 257 -4.67 0.50 15.68
N ASP A 258 -4.19 1.19 16.73
CA ASP A 258 -4.98 2.19 17.46
C ASP A 258 -5.48 3.31 16.55
N GLN A 259 -4.59 3.90 15.74
CA GLN A 259 -4.94 4.98 14.81
C GLN A 259 -5.84 4.53 13.67
N VAL A 260 -5.56 3.37 13.09
CA VAL A 260 -6.34 2.81 11.98
C VAL A 260 -7.76 2.53 12.42
N LEU A 261 -7.95 1.85 13.55
CA LEU A 261 -9.28 1.51 14.05
C LEU A 261 -10.02 2.77 14.55
N ALA A 262 -9.36 3.65 15.28
CA ALA A 262 -9.97 4.91 15.75
C ALA A 262 -10.48 5.78 14.59
N ARG A 263 -9.73 5.88 13.49
CA ARG A 263 -10.14 6.58 12.28
C ARG A 263 -11.35 5.93 11.63
N ALA A 264 -11.35 4.60 11.48
CA ALA A 264 -12.47 3.86 10.90
C ALA A 264 -13.76 4.03 11.73
N ILE A 265 -13.66 3.93 13.07
CA ILE A 265 -14.79 4.17 13.98
C ILE A 265 -15.29 5.61 13.85
N SER A 266 -14.38 6.58 13.85
CA SER A 266 -14.71 8.00 13.70
C SER A 266 -15.48 8.29 12.40
N TRP A 267 -15.04 7.72 11.28
CA TRP A 267 -15.73 7.85 10.00
C TRP A 267 -17.09 7.17 9.99
N SER A 268 -17.23 6.03 10.68
CA SER A 268 -18.50 5.34 10.80
C SER A 268 -19.53 6.17 11.58
N GLN A 269 -19.10 6.80 12.69
CA GLN A 269 -19.98 7.55 13.59
C GLN A 269 -20.31 8.96 13.11
N ARG A 270 -19.35 9.65 12.47
CA ARG A 270 -19.45 11.09 12.14
C ARG A 270 -19.49 11.37 10.64
N GLY A 271 -19.51 10.32 9.83
CA GLY A 271 -19.37 10.42 8.39
C GLY A 271 -17.90 10.39 7.95
N PHE A 272 -17.69 9.86 6.74
CA PHE A 272 -16.36 9.72 6.17
C PHE A 272 -15.74 11.10 5.90
N CYS A 273 -14.55 11.35 6.46
CA CYS A 273 -13.81 12.60 6.26
C CYS A 273 -12.35 12.31 5.93
N ILE A 274 -12.03 12.39 4.64
CA ILE A 274 -10.73 12.04 4.07
C ILE A 274 -9.54 12.83 4.65
N ASN A 275 -9.73 14.13 4.86
CA ASN A 275 -8.67 15.04 5.29
C ASN A 275 -8.76 15.41 6.78
N CYS A 276 -9.72 14.83 7.51
CA CYS A 276 -9.76 15.01 8.95
C CYS A 276 -8.58 14.27 9.60
N GLY A 277 -7.99 14.89 10.61
CA GLY A 277 -7.04 14.20 11.48
C GLY A 277 -7.69 13.03 12.22
N VAL A 278 -6.86 12.18 12.82
CA VAL A 278 -7.36 11.14 13.72
C VAL A 278 -7.75 11.78 15.04
N ASP A 279 -8.97 11.51 15.49
CA ASP A 279 -9.47 11.95 16.79
C ASP A 279 -8.66 11.30 17.92
N GLN A 280 -7.95 12.13 18.68
CA GLN A 280 -7.05 11.66 19.74
C GLN A 280 -7.80 11.03 20.91
N GLU A 281 -9.02 11.49 21.22
CA GLU A 281 -9.82 10.87 22.29
C GLU A 281 -10.24 9.46 21.88
N MET A 282 -10.62 9.28 20.60
CA MET A 282 -10.94 7.96 20.07
C MET A 282 -9.71 7.04 20.05
N VAL A 283 -8.52 7.55 19.71
CA VAL A 283 -7.27 6.77 19.77
C VAL A 283 -6.99 6.31 21.19
N LEU A 284 -7.12 7.19 22.19
CA LEU A 284 -6.93 6.82 23.59
C LEU A 284 -7.94 5.78 24.07
N ALA A 285 -9.20 5.87 23.63
CA ALA A 285 -10.23 4.90 23.95
C ALA A 285 -9.93 3.52 23.34
N VAL A 286 -9.53 3.48 22.06
CA VAL A 286 -9.12 2.24 21.37
C VAL A 286 -7.87 1.65 22.03
N HIS A 287 -6.87 2.48 22.34
CA HIS A 287 -5.67 2.04 23.03
C HIS A 287 -6.00 1.42 24.39
N ALA A 288 -6.82 2.08 25.20
CA ALA A 288 -7.23 1.55 26.50
C ALA A 288 -7.97 0.20 26.37
N ALA A 289 -8.80 0.04 25.33
CA ALA A 289 -9.56 -1.18 25.10
C ALA A 289 -8.72 -2.36 24.59
N TYR A 290 -7.78 -2.12 23.68
CA TYR A 290 -7.09 -3.19 22.95
C TYR A 290 -5.56 -3.08 22.99
N GLY A 291 -5.00 -1.89 22.79
CA GLY A 291 -3.56 -1.68 22.67
C GLY A 291 -2.76 -1.78 23.98
N ALA A 292 -3.29 -1.25 25.09
CA ALA A 292 -2.58 -1.16 26.37
C ALA A 292 -2.17 -2.53 26.94
N PRO A 293 -3.02 -3.58 26.92
CA PRO A 293 -2.61 -4.92 27.33
C PRO A 293 -1.46 -5.49 26.49
N VAL A 294 -1.49 -5.29 25.17
CA VAL A 294 -0.45 -5.77 24.26
C VAL A 294 0.87 -5.04 24.50
N LEU A 295 0.83 -3.71 24.65
CA LEU A 295 2.03 -2.92 24.94
C LEU A 295 2.66 -3.27 26.29
N ALA A 296 1.83 -3.54 27.30
CA ALA A 296 2.30 -4.02 28.60
C ALA A 296 3.02 -5.37 28.49
N ALA A 297 2.47 -6.30 27.70
CA ALA A 297 3.09 -7.60 27.44
C ALA A 297 4.44 -7.46 26.72
N LEU A 298 4.52 -6.63 25.66
CA LEU A 298 5.76 -6.35 24.94
C LEU A 298 6.84 -5.76 25.86
N THR A 299 6.45 -4.83 26.74
CA THR A 299 7.36 -4.20 27.71
C THR A 299 7.89 -5.21 28.73
N ALA A 300 7.01 -6.08 29.24
CA ALA A 300 7.38 -7.13 30.17
C ALA A 300 8.35 -8.14 29.53
N GLU A 301 8.11 -8.51 28.26
CA GLU A 301 9.01 -9.40 27.52
C GLU A 301 10.38 -8.76 27.27
N GLU A 302 10.43 -7.48 26.88
CA GLU A 302 11.70 -6.77 26.71
C GLU A 302 12.49 -6.72 28.02
N ALA A 303 11.82 -6.44 29.14
CA ALA A 303 12.43 -6.44 30.47
C ALA A 303 12.99 -7.83 30.84
N ALA A 304 12.24 -8.90 30.57
CA ALA A 304 12.67 -10.27 30.80
C ALA A 304 13.91 -10.63 29.97
N ARG A 305 13.94 -10.27 28.68
CA ARG A 305 15.08 -10.49 27.78
C ARG A 305 16.34 -9.75 28.26
N ARG A 306 16.19 -8.49 28.69
CA ARG A 306 17.30 -7.69 29.26
C ARG A 306 17.81 -8.28 30.58
N GLY A 307 16.93 -8.82 31.42
CA GLY A 307 17.31 -9.53 32.64
C GLY A 307 18.08 -10.82 32.36
N ALA A 308 17.65 -11.60 31.36
CA ALA A 308 18.32 -12.83 30.96
C ALA A 308 19.72 -12.58 30.39
N ALA A 309 19.91 -11.54 29.58
CA ALA A 309 21.21 -11.18 29.00
C ALA A 309 22.25 -10.73 30.05
N LYS A 310 21.80 -10.22 31.21
CA LYS A 310 22.69 -9.82 32.32
C LYS A 310 23.13 -10.99 33.20
N ARG A 311 22.46 -12.16 33.15
CA ARG A 311 22.91 -13.32 33.94
C ARG A 311 24.22 -13.82 33.33
N PRO A 312 25.34 -13.84 34.09
CA PRO A 312 26.60 -14.33 33.58
C PRO A 312 26.39 -15.77 33.08
N SER A 313 26.77 -16.04 31.83
CA SER A 313 26.76 -17.39 31.28
C SER A 313 27.44 -18.32 32.30
N PRO A 314 26.82 -19.44 32.67
CA PRO A 314 27.42 -20.36 33.63
C PRO A 314 28.83 -20.67 33.12
N ALA A 315 29.82 -20.35 33.95
CA ALA A 315 31.23 -20.52 33.61
C ALA A 315 31.39 -21.90 32.96
N PRO A 316 32.02 -22.00 31.78
CA PRO A 316 32.11 -23.27 31.07
C PRO A 316 32.65 -24.29 32.07
N LYS A 317 31.83 -25.30 32.40
CA LYS A 317 32.25 -26.38 33.30
C LYS A 317 33.56 -26.87 32.72
N ARG A 318 34.67 -26.59 33.41
CA ARG A 318 35.99 -27.08 33.03
C ARG A 318 35.82 -28.58 32.84
N LEU A 319 35.75 -29.01 31.58
CA LEU A 319 35.76 -30.42 31.23
C LEU A 319 37.02 -30.94 31.90
N ARG A 320 36.85 -31.72 32.97
CA ARG A 320 37.98 -32.37 33.64
C ARG A 320 38.70 -33.12 32.53
N PRO A 321 40.01 -32.88 32.33
CA PRO A 321 40.74 -33.55 31.27
C PRO A 321 40.49 -35.05 31.43
N ALA A 322 39.92 -35.64 30.38
CA ALA A 322 39.70 -37.08 30.34
C ALA A 322 41.07 -37.72 30.57
N ALA A 323 41.24 -38.36 31.72
CA ALA A 323 42.43 -39.13 32.03
C ALA A 323 42.63 -40.11 30.89
N LYS A 324 43.69 -39.88 30.11
CA LYS A 324 44.10 -40.65 28.95
C LYS A 324 44.44 -42.06 29.46
N ARG A 325 43.44 -42.93 29.54
CA ARG A 325 43.61 -44.34 29.88
C ARG A 325 44.33 -44.97 28.70
N LEU A 326 45.66 -45.05 28.79
CA LEU A 326 46.49 -45.85 27.90
C LEU A 326 45.94 -47.27 27.89
N ARG A 327 45.23 -47.64 26.82
CA ARG A 327 44.83 -49.01 26.56
C ARG A 327 45.92 -49.64 25.69
N SER A 328 46.90 -50.25 26.35
CA SER A 328 47.74 -51.27 25.73
C SER A 328 46.88 -52.50 25.43
N GLY A 329 46.75 -52.90 24.17
CA GLY A 329 46.05 -54.12 23.78
C GLY A 329 46.00 -54.23 22.26
N ARG A 330 47.09 -54.70 21.64
CA ARG A 330 47.31 -56.10 21.23
C ARG A 330 46.58 -56.42 19.91
N ALA A 331 47.36 -56.43 18.84
CA ALA A 331 46.97 -56.89 17.52
C ALA A 331 46.62 -58.40 17.53
N PRO A 332 45.59 -58.84 16.80
CA PRO A 332 45.48 -60.21 16.37
C PRO A 332 46.13 -60.39 14.99
N ALA A 333 46.82 -61.52 14.88
CA ALA A 333 47.58 -61.98 13.74
C ALA A 333 46.70 -62.32 12.53
N ARG A 334 47.31 -62.17 11.35
CA ARG A 334 46.90 -62.80 10.10
C ARG A 334 46.89 -64.33 10.24
N GLN A 335 45.80 -64.95 9.84
CA GLN A 335 45.71 -66.23 9.14
C GLN A 335 44.59 -66.00 8.12
N GLY A 336 44.65 -66.40 6.86
CA GLY A 336 45.34 -67.48 6.16
C GLY A 336 44.40 -67.81 5.01
#